data_AF-A0A4Y3JKR9-F1
#
_entry.id   AF-A0A4Y3JKR9-F1
#
_cell.length_a   1.000
_cell.length_b   1.000
_cell.length_c   1.000
_cell.angle_alpha   90.00
_cell.angle_beta   90.00
_cell.angle_gamma   90.00
#
_symmetry.space_group_name_H-M   'P 1'
#
loop_
_entity.id
_entity.type
_entity.pdbx_description
1 polymer ?
#
loop_
_entity_poly.entity_id
_entity_poly.type
_entity_poly.pdbx_seq_one_letter_code
_entity_poly.pdbx_strand_id
1 'polypeptide(L)' 'MCIAITYATKDHYFGRNFDYEFSYNEVVTIIPRNYNFNSTMSMSE' A
#
# COMPACT_ATOMS: atom_id res chain seq x y z
N MET A 1 2.66 3.13 16.40
CA MET A 1 1.54 2.19 16.67
C MET A 1 0.57 2.35 15.54
N CYS A 2 0.34 1.34 14.70
CA CYS A 2 -0.49 1.48 13.50
C CYS A 2 -1.90 0.93 13.72
N ILE A 3 -2.91 1.48 13.00
CA ILE A 3 -4.30 1.01 13.04
C ILE A 3 -4.82 0.86 11.61
N ALA A 4 -5.50 -0.25 11.32
CA ALA A 4 -6.23 -0.48 10.07
C ALA A 4 -7.69 -0.80 10.40
N ILE A 5 -8.63 -0.27 9.60
CA ILE A 5 -10.06 -0.48 9.79
C ILE A 5 -10.76 -0.79 8.47
N THR A 6 -11.93 -1.41 8.59
CA THR A 6 -12.90 -1.55 7.52
C THR A 6 -14.20 -0.87 7.95
N TYR A 7 -14.95 -0.33 7.00
CA TYR A 7 -16.27 0.25 7.27
C TYR A 7 -17.23 -0.13 6.15
N ALA A 8 -18.39 -0.68 6.52
CA ALA A 8 -19.39 -1.19 5.59
C ALA A 8 -20.67 -0.35 5.66
N THR A 9 -21.13 0.10 4.49
CA THR A 9 -22.39 0.83 4.30
C THR A 9 -23.13 0.22 3.09
N LYS A 10 -23.65 1.04 2.19
CA LYS A 10 -24.01 0.60 0.82
C LYS A 10 -22.77 0.11 0.06
N ASP A 11 -21.64 0.78 0.26
CA ASP A 11 -20.34 0.44 -0.30
C ASP A 11 -19.37 -0.03 0.80
N HIS A 12 -18.19 -0.52 0.40
CA HIS A 12 -17.16 -1.05 1.30
C HIS A 12 -15.92 -0.16 1.28
N TYR A 13 -15.44 0.22 2.47
CA TYR A 13 -14.28 1.08 2.65
C TYR A 13 -13.18 0.36 3.43
N PHE A 14 -11.93 0.62 3.05
CA PHE A 14 -10.73 0.11 3.71
C PHE A 14 -9.69 1.22 3.81
N GLY A 15 -9.03 1.34 4.97
CA GLY A 15 -7.99 2.33 5.20
C GLY A 15 -7.19 2.05 6.47
N ARG A 16 -6.08 2.79 6.63
CA ARG A 16 -5.20 2.68 7.80
C ARG A 16 -4.50 3.99 8.11
N ASN A 17 -4.11 4.15 9.37
CA ASN A 17 -3.07 5.09 9.76
C ASN A 17 -1.70 4.40 9.63
N PHE A 18 -0.70 5.16 9.19
CA PHE A 18 0.70 4.74 9.16
C PHE A 18 1.50 5.64 10.08
N ASP A 19 1.53 5.26 11.36
CA ASP A 19 2.19 6.04 12.40
C ASP A 19 3.59 5.49 12.66
N TYR A 20 4.58 6.25 12.20
CA TYR A 20 6.01 5.97 12.32
C TYR A 20 6.77 7.24 12.69
N GLU A 21 7.98 7.10 13.24
CA GLU A 21 8.81 8.23 13.71
C GLU A 21 9.40 9.08 12.57
N PHE A 22 9.46 8.55 11.35
CA PHE A 22 10.01 9.20 10.17
C PHE A 22 9.15 8.91 8.94
N SER A 23 9.10 9.84 7.99
CA SER A 23 8.46 9.64 6.68
C SER A 23 9.50 9.23 5.64
N TYR A 24 9.18 8.24 4.83
CA TYR A 24 10.04 7.73 3.74
C TYR A 24 9.65 8.30 2.38
N ASN A 25 8.98 9.44 2.35
CA ASN A 25 8.54 10.12 1.14
C ASN A 25 7.59 9.23 0.32
N GLU A 26 6.61 8.66 1.02
CA GLU A 26 5.61 7.72 0.50
C GLU A 26 4.81 8.33 -0.66
N VAL A 27 4.48 7.50 -1.66
CA VAL A 27 3.78 7.93 -2.88
C VAL A 27 2.63 7.00 -3.22
N VAL A 28 1.66 7.52 -3.97
CA VAL A 28 0.60 6.70 -4.56
C VAL A 28 1.18 5.94 -5.75
N THR A 29 1.12 4.60 -5.69
CA THR A 29 1.63 3.73 -6.76
C THR A 29 0.47 2.93 -7.37
N ILE A 30 0.26 3.11 -8.67
CA ILE A 30 -0.73 2.34 -9.45
C ILE A 30 0.04 1.45 -10.43
N ILE A 31 -0.09 0.14 -10.27
CA ILE A 31 0.59 -0.84 -11.14
C ILE A 31 -0.39 -1.32 -12.22
N PRO A 32 -0.08 -1.15 -13.52
CA PRO A 32 -0.96 -1.58 -14.59
C PRO A 32 -0.98 -3.11 -14.72
N ARG A 33 -2.07 -3.66 -15.30
CA ARG A 33 -2.33 -5.11 -15.36
C ARG A 33 -1.19 -5.96 -15.96
N ASN A 34 -0.44 -5.43 -16.92
CA ASN A 34 0.62 -6.15 -17.63
C ASN A 34 2.04 -5.73 -17.17
N TYR A 35 2.17 -5.14 -15.99
CA TYR A 35 3.49 -4.83 -15.43
C TYR A 35 4.23 -6.10 -15.07
N ASN A 36 5.46 -6.27 -15.59
CA ASN A 36 6.29 -7.42 -15.29
C ASN A 36 7.06 -7.21 -13.98
N PHE A 37 6.64 -7.88 -12.91
CA PHE A 37 7.29 -7.81 -11.60
C PHE A 37 8.69 -8.44 -11.58
N ASN A 38 8.94 -9.47 -12.39
CA ASN A 38 10.21 -10.20 -12.39
C ASN A 38 11.38 -9.36 -12.93
N SER A 39 11.09 -8.40 -13.81
CA SER A 39 12.14 -7.52 -14.37
C SER A 39 12.54 -6.37 -13.45
N THR A 40 11.73 -6.01 -12.45
CA THR A 40 11.92 -4.82 -11.61
C THR A 40 12.08 -5.13 -10.13
N MET A 41 11.60 -6.28 -9.66
CA MET A 41 11.85 -6.76 -8.30
C MET A 41 12.88 -7.90 -8.34
N SER A 42 14.13 -7.57 -8.61
CA SER A 42 15.23 -8.45 -8.18
C SER A 42 15.27 -8.39 -6.66
N MET A 43 14.53 -9.28 -6.00
CA MET A 43 14.75 -9.57 -4.59
C MET A 43 16.13 -10.24 -4.52
N SER A 44 17.16 -9.44 -4.26
CA SER A 44 18.38 -9.98 -3.67
C SER A 44 17.99 -10.50 -2.30
N GLU A 45 18.17 -11.80 -2.08
CA GLU A 45 18.17 -12.40 -0.74
C GLU A 45 19.09 -11.62 0.21
#